data_AF-A0A2H5YJE4-F1
#
_entry.id   AF-A0A2H5YJE4-F1
#
_cell.length_a   1.000
_cell.length_b   1.000
_cell.length_c   1.000
_cell.angle_alpha   90.00
_cell.angle_beta   90.00
_cell.angle_gamma   90.00
#
_symmetry.space_group_name_H-M   'P 1'
#
loop_
_entity.id
_entity.type
_entity.pdbx_description
1 polymer ?
#
loop_
_entity_poly.entity_id
_entity_poly.type
_entity_poly.pdbx_seq_one_letter_code
_entity_poly.pdbx_strand_id
1 'polypeptide(L)'
;MFVGFNLTFLPMFWLGLHGMNRRVAVYSPELQDVNLFVSAAGFLTGASFLFFVANMAWSLLRGPRAAANPWGARTLEWQVPSPPPAENFPAPPVVVGGPYDYGIPGAPAHALLGVAGAAPAEGEG
;
A
#
# COMPACT_ATOMS: atom_id res chain seq x y z
N MET A 1 11.81 4.46 7.93
CA MET A 1 10.64 5.33 7.70
C MET A 1 9.92 5.70 9.00
N PHE A 2 9.24 4.77 9.69
CA PHE A 2 8.41 5.11 10.88
C PHE A 2 9.16 5.90 11.97
N VAL A 3 10.32 5.40 12.42
CA VAL A 3 11.12 6.09 13.46
C VAL A 3 11.61 7.45 12.97
N GLY A 4 12.25 7.51 11.80
CA GLY A 4 12.74 8.77 11.21
C GLY A 4 11.63 9.82 11.02
N PHE A 5 10.45 9.40 10.57
CA PHE A 5 9.29 10.27 10.41
C PHE A 5 8.91 10.90 11.76
N ASN A 6 8.76 10.10 12.81
CA ASN A 6 8.44 10.62 14.14
C ASN A 6 9.54 11.53 14.69
N LEU A 7 10.82 11.17 14.53
CA LEU A 7 11.95 12.03 14.93
C LEU A 7 12.02 13.35 14.15
N THR A 8 11.50 13.38 12.91
CA THR A 8 11.47 14.60 12.09
C THR A 8 10.29 15.48 12.48
N PHE A 9 9.08 14.92 12.60
CA PHE A 9 7.86 15.71 12.72
C PHE A 9 7.39 15.94 14.15
N LEU A 10 7.69 15.07 15.12
CA LEU A 10 7.30 15.30 16.51
C LEU A 10 7.96 16.55 17.12
N PRO A 11 9.28 16.80 16.93
CA PRO A 11 9.91 18.01 17.44
C PRO A 11 9.38 19.29 16.78
N MET A 12 8.79 19.21 15.58
CA MET A 12 8.19 20.37 14.92
C MET A 12 6.97 20.91 15.68
N PHE A 13 6.24 20.08 16.44
CA PHE A 13 5.19 20.60 17.34
C PHE A 13 5.78 21.53 18.39
N TRP A 14 6.92 21.15 18.98
CA TRP A 14 7.63 21.97 19.96
C TRP A 14 8.17 23.26 19.34
N LEU A 15 8.77 23.19 18.15
CA LEU A 15 9.21 24.38 17.40
C LEU A 15 8.06 25.33 17.09
N GLY A 16 6.90 24.80 16.69
CA GLY A 16 5.69 25.58 16.42
C GLY A 16 5.15 26.29 17.68
N LEU A 17 5.17 25.60 18.83
CA LEU A 17 4.79 26.19 20.12
C LEU A 17 5.74 27.31 20.57
N HIS A 18 6.99 27.29 20.13
CA HIS A 18 7.98 28.35 20.37
C HIS A 18 8.07 29.39 19.26
N GLY A 19 7.00 29.53 18.46
CA GLY A 19 6.84 30.66 17.55
C GLY A 19 7.56 30.52 16.22
N MET A 20 8.04 29.32 15.87
CA MET A 20 8.59 29.08 14.53
C MET A 20 7.46 29.03 13.50
N ASN A 21 7.19 30.17 12.87
CA ASN A 21 6.17 30.28 11.83
C ASN A 21 6.57 29.48 10.58
N ARG A 22 5.56 28.93 9.88
CA ARG A 22 5.75 28.21 8.63
C ARG A 22 6.35 29.11 7.54
N ARG A 23 7.11 28.51 6.61
CA ARG A 23 7.68 29.17 5.42
C ARG A 23 8.64 30.32 5.72
N VAL A 24 9.29 30.29 6.87
CA VAL A 24 10.32 31.25 7.26
C VAL A 24 11.69 30.62 6.99
N ALA A 25 12.53 31.32 6.24
CA ALA A 25 13.87 30.84 5.89
C ALA A 25 14.91 31.06 7.00
N VAL A 26 14.68 32.05 7.87
CA VAL A 26 15.59 32.45 8.94
C VAL A 26 14.85 32.45 10.27
N TYR A 27 15.35 31.70 11.25
CA TYR A 27 14.73 31.52 12.56
C TYR A 27 15.65 31.99 13.68
N SER A 28 15.12 32.12 14.90
CA SER A 28 15.90 32.51 16.08
C SER A 28 17.04 31.52 16.34
N PRO A 29 18.26 31.99 16.72
CA PRO A 29 19.38 31.10 17.06
C PRO A 29 19.05 30.07 18.15
N GLU A 30 18.12 30.37 19.05
CA GLU A 30 17.66 29.47 20.12
C GLU A 30 17.00 28.19 19.59
N LEU A 31 16.48 28.21 18.35
CA LEU A 31 15.80 27.08 17.72
C LEU A 31 16.75 26.25 16.83
N GLN A 32 18.03 26.64 16.73
CA GLN A 32 19.01 26.03 15.84
C GLN A 32 19.21 24.54 16.11
N ASP A 33 19.40 24.14 17.36
CA ASP A 33 19.73 22.76 17.72
C ASP A 33 18.62 21.79 17.34
N VAL A 34 17.36 22.19 17.56
CA VAL A 34 16.20 21.37 17.21
C VAL A 34 16.01 21.31 15.69
N ASN A 35 16.23 22.41 14.96
CA ASN A 35 16.20 22.41 13.50
C ASN A 35 17.32 21.55 12.89
N LEU A 36 18.51 21.54 13.49
CA LEU A 36 19.61 20.68 13.08
C LEU A 36 19.27 19.20 13.30
N PHE A 37 18.72 18.86 14.47
CA PHE A 37 18.25 17.52 14.78
C PHE A 37 17.19 17.04 13.79
N VAL A 38 16.17 17.87 13.53
CA VAL A 38 15.10 17.59 12.57
C VAL A 38 15.66 17.39 11.16
N SER A 39 16.66 18.17 10.76
CA SER A 39 17.33 18.02 9.46
C SER A 39 18.03 16.67 9.34
N ALA A 40 18.77 16.27 10.38
CA ALA A 40 19.43 14.95 10.42
C ALA A 40 18.41 13.80 10.38
N ALA A 41 17.31 13.91 11.14
CA ALA A 41 16.21 12.94 11.09
C ALA A 41 15.51 12.91 9.71
N GLY A 42 15.42 14.06 9.04
CA GLY A 42 14.93 14.18 7.67
C GLY A 42 15.79 13.41 6.68
N PHE A 43 17.13 13.54 6.76
CA PHE A 43 18.05 12.73 5.97
C PHE A 43 17.92 11.24 6.27
N LEU A 44 17.76 10.84 7.53
CA LEU A 44 17.51 9.44 7.91
C LEU A 44 16.20 8.91 7.28
N THR A 45 15.16 9.73 7.26
CA THR A 45 13.89 9.39 6.61
C THR A 45 14.07 9.21 5.09
N GLY A 46 14.78 10.14 4.44
CA GLY A 46 15.13 10.03 3.03
C GLY A 46 15.98 8.80 2.72
N ALA A 47 16.97 8.47 3.56
CA ALA A 47 17.79 7.28 3.41
C ALA A 47 16.95 5.98 3.46
N SER A 48 15.84 5.97 4.20
CA SER A 48 14.95 4.80 4.23
C SER A 48 14.27 4.50 2.88
N PHE A 49 14.13 5.49 1.99
CA PHE A 49 13.69 5.25 0.62
C PHE A 49 14.74 4.51 -0.20
N LEU A 50 16.04 4.73 0.06
CA LEU A 50 17.10 3.99 -0.63
C LEU A 50 17.03 2.49 -0.31
N PHE A 51 16.77 2.14 0.95
CA PHE A 51 16.54 0.75 1.35
C PHE A 51 15.32 0.14 0.64
N PHE A 52 14.23 0.90 0.53
CA PHE A 52 13.04 0.45 -0.21
C PHE A 52 13.35 0.21 -1.70
N VAL A 53 14.02 1.15 -2.37
CA VAL A 53 14.39 1.03 -3.79
C VAL A 53 15.35 -0.14 -4.02
N ALA A 54 16.33 -0.32 -3.13
CA ALA A 54 17.26 -1.45 -3.19
C ALA A 54 16.52 -2.79 -3.06
N ASN A 55 15.58 -2.90 -2.10
CA ASN A 55 14.76 -4.09 -1.93
C ASN A 55 13.87 -4.35 -3.15
N MET A 56 13.25 -3.31 -3.70
CA MET A 56 12.43 -3.41 -4.92
C MET A 56 13.27 -3.90 -6.11
N ALA A 57 14.43 -3.30 -6.36
CA ALA A 57 15.33 -3.71 -7.44
C ALA A 57 15.82 -5.16 -7.26
N TRP A 58 16.19 -5.54 -6.03
CA TRP A 58 16.57 -6.92 -5.73
C TRP A 58 15.42 -7.89 -5.98
N SER A 59 14.21 -7.55 -5.55
CA SER A 59 13.02 -8.42 -5.69
C SER A 59 12.62 -8.59 -7.16
N LEU A 60 12.75 -7.54 -7.97
CA LEU A 60 12.48 -7.60 -9.41
C LEU A 60 13.49 -8.46 -10.17
N LEU A 61 14.78 -8.39 -9.79
CA LEU A 61 15.86 -9.07 -10.53
C LEU A 61 16.14 -10.49 -10.05
N ARG A 62 15.95 -10.75 -8.75
CA ARG A 62 16.42 -11.97 -8.06
C ARG A 62 15.40 -12.54 -7.07
N GLY A 63 14.23 -11.90 -6.92
CA GLY A 63 13.19 -12.38 -6.01
C GLY A 63 12.57 -13.71 -6.48
N PRO A 64 12.08 -14.54 -5.54
CA PRO A 64 11.32 -15.73 -5.90
C PRO A 64 10.03 -15.35 -6.63
N ARG A 65 9.56 -16.21 -7.54
CA ARG A 65 8.26 -16.02 -8.19
C ARG A 65 7.15 -16.13 -7.14
N ALA A 66 6.26 -15.15 -7.13
CA ALA A 66 5.12 -15.16 -6.23
C ALA A 66 4.11 -16.24 -6.65
N ALA A 67 3.44 -16.86 -5.66
CA ALA A 67 2.24 -17.63 -5.93
C ALA A 67 1.11 -16.69 -6.42
N ALA A 68 0.04 -17.26 -6.99
CA ALA A 68 -1.14 -16.49 -7.41
C ALA A 68 -1.76 -15.68 -6.25
N ASN A 69 -1.84 -16.29 -5.07
CA ASN A 69 -2.39 -15.66 -3.87
C ASN A 69 -1.47 -15.90 -2.65
N PRO A 70 -0.38 -15.13 -2.50
CA PRO A 70 0.56 -15.30 -1.40
C PRO A 70 -0.01 -14.84 -0.05
N TRP A 71 -1.10 -14.06 -0.04
CA TRP A 71 -1.67 -13.47 1.18
C TRP A 71 -2.97 -14.15 1.64
N GLY A 72 -3.49 -15.13 0.89
CA GLY A 72 -4.77 -15.78 1.19
C GLY A 72 -5.98 -14.85 1.13
N ALA A 73 -5.90 -13.78 0.33
CA ALA A 73 -7.00 -12.81 0.20
C ALA A 73 -8.14 -13.37 -0.67
N ARG A 74 -9.37 -12.88 -0.45
CA ARG A 74 -10.59 -13.42 -1.11
C ARG A 74 -11.10 -12.59 -2.27
N THR A 75 -10.64 -11.35 -2.40
CA THR A 75 -11.08 -10.42 -3.46
C THR A 75 -10.69 -10.90 -4.86
N LEU A 76 -11.35 -10.38 -5.89
CA LEU A 76 -11.28 -10.89 -7.26
C LEU A 76 -9.85 -10.90 -7.85
N GLU A 77 -9.04 -9.90 -7.51
CA GLU A 77 -7.66 -9.77 -7.97
C GLU A 77 -6.74 -10.90 -7.47
N TRP A 78 -7.14 -11.64 -6.44
CA TRP A 78 -6.40 -12.78 -5.90
C TRP A 78 -6.93 -14.14 -6.37
N GLN A 79 -7.90 -14.15 -7.30
CA GLN A 79 -8.44 -15.37 -7.92
C GLN A 79 -7.86 -15.63 -9.32
N VAL A 80 -7.00 -14.73 -9.82
CA VAL A 80 -6.28 -14.86 -11.09
C VAL A 80 -4.84 -15.34 -10.85
N PRO A 81 -4.20 -15.98 -11.84
CA PRO A 81 -2.80 -16.36 -11.73
C PRO A 81 -1.87 -15.13 -11.63
N SER A 82 -0.65 -15.35 -11.15
CA SER A 82 0.42 -14.35 -11.11
C SER A 82 1.55 -14.77 -12.05
N PRO A 83 1.85 -14.01 -13.13
CA PRO A 83 1.24 -12.74 -13.53
C PRO A 83 -0.18 -12.88 -14.11
N PRO A 84 -1.01 -11.82 -14.05
CA PRO A 84 -2.37 -11.85 -14.57
C PRO A 84 -2.39 -11.95 -16.11
N PRO A 85 -3.37 -12.66 -16.71
CA PRO A 85 -3.55 -12.73 -18.16
C PRO A 85 -4.07 -11.40 -18.71
N ALA A 86 -3.96 -11.19 -20.03
CA ALA A 86 -4.29 -9.91 -20.67
C ALA A 86 -5.76 -9.48 -20.46
N GLU A 87 -6.70 -10.42 -20.54
CA GLU A 87 -8.13 -10.17 -20.26
C GLU A 87 -8.50 -10.17 -18.76
N ASN A 88 -7.53 -10.40 -17.85
CA ASN A 88 -7.69 -10.66 -16.42
C ASN A 88 -8.52 -11.92 -16.09
N PHE A 89 -9.74 -12.04 -16.61
CA PHE A 89 -10.66 -13.16 -16.40
C PHE A 89 -11.11 -13.77 -17.72
N PRO A 90 -11.26 -15.11 -17.81
CA PRO A 90 -11.74 -15.77 -19.02
C PRO A 90 -13.22 -15.48 -19.34
N ALA A 91 -14.01 -15.11 -18.33
CA ALA A 91 -15.40 -14.70 -18.44
C ALA A 91 -15.75 -13.75 -17.28
N PRO A 92 -16.82 -12.94 -17.39
CA PRO A 92 -17.27 -12.09 -16.28
C PRO A 92 -17.49 -12.90 -15.00
N PRO A 93 -16.84 -12.53 -13.87
CA PRO A 93 -16.98 -13.23 -12.62
C PRO A 93 -18.37 -13.01 -12.02
N VAL A 94 -18.99 -14.07 -11.50
CA VAL A 94 -20.24 -13.97 -10.73
C VAL A 94 -19.88 -13.90 -9.24
N VAL A 95 -20.21 -12.79 -8.58
CA VAL A 95 -19.96 -12.60 -7.15
C VAL A 95 -21.02 -13.35 -6.36
N VAL A 96 -20.60 -14.29 -5.53
CA VAL A 96 -21.49 -15.19 -4.76
C VAL A 96 -21.23 -15.16 -3.24
N GLY A 97 -20.18 -14.46 -2.81
CA GLY A 97 -19.82 -14.33 -1.40
C GLY A 97 -19.23 -12.96 -1.07
N GLY A 98 -19.14 -12.62 0.21
CA GLY A 98 -18.55 -11.37 0.67
C GLY A 98 -17.02 -11.35 0.53
N PRO A 99 -16.41 -10.20 0.21
CA PRO A 99 -14.94 -10.08 0.16
C PRO A 99 -14.28 -10.19 1.56
N TYR A 100 -15.09 -10.14 2.63
CA TYR A 100 -14.64 -10.14 4.03
C TYR A 100 -15.04 -11.40 4.80
N ASP A 101 -15.53 -12.45 4.14
CA ASP A 101 -15.97 -13.70 4.77
C ASP A 101 -14.77 -14.59 5.18
N TYR A 102 -13.81 -13.99 5.87
CA TYR A 102 -12.63 -14.67 6.42
C TYR A 102 -13.01 -15.44 7.68
N GLY A 103 -12.52 -16.68 7.81
CA GLY A 103 -12.71 -17.48 9.02
C GLY A 103 -14.11 -18.05 9.24
N ILE A 104 -15.07 -17.81 8.35
CA ILE A 104 -16.42 -18.40 8.40
C ILE A 104 -16.37 -19.82 7.82
N PRO A 105 -16.67 -20.87 8.59
CA PRO A 105 -16.69 -22.24 8.09
C PRO A 105 -17.76 -22.39 6.99
N GLY A 106 -17.35 -22.90 5.82
CA GLY A 106 -18.25 -23.11 4.69
C GLY A 106 -18.63 -21.85 3.90
N ALA A 107 -17.99 -20.70 4.15
CA ALA A 107 -18.23 -19.50 3.36
C ALA A 107 -17.93 -19.75 1.87
N PRO A 108 -18.86 -19.40 0.95
CA PRO A 108 -18.68 -19.62 -0.48
C PRO A 108 -17.46 -18.83 -0.98
N ALA A 109 -16.85 -19.29 -2.07
CA ALA A 109 -15.84 -18.50 -2.78
C ALA A 109 -16.41 -17.11 -3.09
N HIS A 110 -15.59 -16.06 -3.01
CA HIS A 110 -16.08 -14.70 -3.23
C HIS A 110 -16.67 -14.53 -4.65
N ALA A 111 -16.07 -15.20 -5.64
CA ALA A 111 -16.62 -15.27 -6.98
C ALA A 111 -16.39 -16.63 -7.64
N LEU A 112 -17.21 -16.92 -8.65
CA LEU A 112 -17.06 -18.06 -9.53
C LEU A 112 -16.50 -17.57 -10.87
N LEU A 113 -15.33 -18.06 -11.25
CA LEU A 113 -14.67 -17.75 -12.52
C LEU A 113 -15.06 -18.80 -13.59
N GLY A 114 -15.47 -18.36 -14.77
CA GLY A 114 -15.70 -19.26 -15.92
C GLY A 114 -17.06 -19.95 -15.98
N VAL A 115 -18.09 -19.43 -15.29
CA VAL A 115 -19.47 -19.91 -15.49
C VAL A 115 -19.98 -19.36 -16.83
N ALA A 116 -19.82 -20.13 -17.90
CA ALA A 116 -20.49 -19.86 -19.17
C ALA A 116 -22.01 -19.93 -18.96
N GLY A 117 -22.71 -18.79 -19.01
CA GLY A 117 -24.18 -18.78 -19.06
C GLY A 117 -24.93 -17.78 -18.19
N ALA A 118 -24.32 -16.71 -17.68
CA ALA A 118 -25.06 -15.65 -16.95
C ALA A 118 -24.96 -14.30 -17.66
N ALA A 119 -25.40 -14.23 -18.93
CA ALA A 119 -25.85 -12.97 -19.49
C ALA A 119 -27.30 -12.73 -19.00
N PRO A 120 -27.63 -11.58 -18.37
CA PRO A 120 -29.03 -11.25 -18.16
C PRO A 120 -29.65 -11.00 -19.55
N ALA A 121 -30.73 -11.72 -19.86
CA ALA A 121 -31.54 -11.42 -21.03
C ALA A 121 -32.09 -10.00 -20.86
N GLU A 122 -31.57 -9.04 -21.64
CA GLU A 122 -32.26 -7.79 -21.92
C GLU A 122 -33.53 -8.15 -22.69
N GLY A 123 -34.65 -8.23 -21.98
CA GLY A 123 -35.98 -8.36 -22.56
C GLY A 123 -36.39 -7.03 -23.18
N GLU A 124 -36.22 -6.90 -24.49
CA GLU A 124 -37.05 -6.03 -25.31
C GLU A 124 -38.47 -6.65 -25.40
N GLY A 125 -39.51 -5.87 -25.06
CA GLY A 125 -40.92 -6.25 -25.22
C GLY A 125 -41.84 -5.71 -24.14
#